data_AF-A0A930MJ99-F1
#
_entry.id   AF-A0A930MJ99-F1
#
_cell.length_a   1.000
_cell.length_b   1.000
_cell.length_c   1.000
_cell.angle_alpha   90.00
_cell.angle_beta   90.00
_cell.angle_gamma   90.00
#
_symmetry.space_group_name_H-M   'P 1'
#
loop_
_entity.id
_entity.type
_entity.pdbx_description
1 polymer ?
#
loop_
_entity_poly.entity_id
_entity_poly.type
_entity_poly.pdbx_seq_one_letter_code
_entity_poly.pdbx_strand_id
1 'polypeptide(L)'
;MHRARVKAVSGNRVLANGTWLICIGNRTVYPGEWIWTDGRCVYGHESEEGGSYIPTNVLSGIPILRREWKDNKALTRYAYYAKGKLRNLGFGKDEEWMVNRGSHFAFFDDAYLDAEMDEQGNVYTLGYANVLVDSITGIEHHNGISHVRCNGKIIATYDLEKAFGTPPVDDPYDHYTCQPLEGRVDQQGRFKLLIWHQVSRKLWDGTWISSERHVVFDGTNIEPWSEESETSWEDPVTGETQRSHTKWIAPDYSVRFPIYDGMYMLLPSDRDFRLSSSRCGTPIYGAQDELIMKIDTHAGGRVNICPLDQGKYLVSMVPSSILWNETSELYLWEEGKLTHLMRGCLNRRLRRMDHLGKWKKAGGV
;
A
#
# COMPACT_ATOMS: atom_id res chain seq x y z
N MET A 1 28.93 -29.79 2.89
CA MET A 1 27.93 -29.13 3.77
C MET A 1 26.56 -29.62 3.35
N HIS A 2 25.66 -29.80 4.30
CA HIS A 2 24.28 -30.22 4.08
C HIS A 2 23.37 -29.48 5.04
N ARG A 3 22.07 -29.50 4.73
CA ARG A 3 21.05 -28.87 5.56
C ARG A 3 20.68 -29.79 6.73
N ALA A 4 20.66 -29.26 7.95
CA ALA A 4 20.25 -30.00 9.13
C ALA A 4 19.22 -29.20 9.94
N ARG A 5 18.24 -29.90 10.54
CA ARG A 5 17.19 -29.25 11.33
C ARG A 5 17.57 -29.22 12.80
N VAL A 6 17.53 -28.04 13.39
CA VAL A 6 17.85 -27.83 14.81
C VAL A 6 16.72 -28.40 15.67
N LYS A 7 17.07 -29.23 16.65
CA LYS A 7 16.18 -29.86 17.62
C LYS A 7 16.20 -29.15 18.98
N ALA A 8 17.35 -28.62 19.39
CA ALA A 8 17.54 -27.90 20.64
C ALA A 8 18.71 -26.93 20.53
N VAL A 9 18.76 -25.92 21.39
CA VAL A 9 19.83 -24.91 21.46
C VAL A 9 20.24 -24.75 22.92
N SER A 10 21.54 -24.68 23.18
CA SER A 10 22.11 -24.49 24.51
C SER A 10 23.39 -23.65 24.41
N GLY A 11 23.30 -22.39 24.81
CA GLY A 11 24.40 -21.43 24.65
C GLY A 11 24.79 -21.26 23.17
N ASN A 12 26.05 -21.51 22.85
CA ASN A 12 26.58 -21.47 21.47
C ASN A 12 26.53 -22.83 20.75
N ARG A 13 25.76 -23.79 21.25
CA ARG A 13 25.61 -25.12 20.65
C ARG A 13 24.19 -25.38 20.18
N VAL A 14 24.06 -26.12 19.09
CA VAL A 14 22.78 -26.53 18.51
C VAL A 14 22.76 -28.03 18.29
N LEU A 15 21.67 -28.69 18.64
CA LEU A 15 21.46 -30.12 18.38
C LEU A 15 20.85 -30.27 16.99
N ALA A 16 21.55 -30.88 16.04
CA ALA A 16 21.01 -31.17 14.72
C ALA A 16 21.52 -32.53 14.22
N ASN A 17 20.68 -33.29 13.53
CA ASN A 17 20.97 -34.67 13.08
C ASN A 17 21.49 -35.60 14.19
N GLY A 18 21.03 -35.41 15.44
CA GLY A 18 21.46 -36.21 16.59
C GLY A 18 22.77 -35.78 17.24
N THR A 19 23.44 -34.75 16.73
CA THR A 19 24.74 -34.29 17.23
C THR A 19 24.69 -32.83 17.69
N TRP A 20 25.39 -32.52 18.79
CA TRP A 20 25.60 -31.14 19.22
C TRP A 20 26.72 -30.49 18.41
N LEU A 21 26.36 -29.47 17.65
CA LEU A 21 27.23 -28.68 16.78
C LEU A 21 27.56 -27.34 17.44
N ILE A 22 28.75 -26.83 17.20
CA ILE A 22 29.17 -25.50 17.69
C ILE A 22 28.81 -24.44 16.64
N CYS A 23 28.15 -23.37 17.07
CA CYS A 23 27.96 -22.19 16.25
C CYS A 23 29.24 -21.38 16.18
N ILE A 24 29.79 -21.24 14.96
CA ILE A 24 30.95 -20.40 14.70
C ILE A 24 30.43 -19.01 14.27
N GLY A 25 30.84 -17.98 15.02
CA GLY A 25 30.35 -16.60 14.88
C GLY A 25 29.18 -16.28 15.83
N ASN A 26 28.94 -14.99 16.10
CA ASN A 26 27.81 -14.50 16.91
C ASN A 26 26.49 -14.67 16.14
N ARG A 27 26.06 -15.92 15.95
CA ARG A 27 24.84 -16.27 15.23
C ARG A 27 23.82 -16.84 16.19
N THR A 28 22.68 -16.16 16.29
CA THR A 28 21.54 -16.64 17.07
C THR A 28 20.78 -17.67 16.24
N VAL A 29 20.71 -18.90 16.73
CA VAL A 29 19.97 -20.02 16.12
C VAL A 29 18.93 -20.50 17.14
N TYR A 30 17.75 -20.90 16.68
CA TYR A 30 16.62 -21.36 17.49
C TYR A 30 16.21 -22.81 17.14
N PRO A 31 15.64 -23.57 18.10
CA PRO A 31 15.09 -24.89 17.81
C PRO A 31 14.10 -24.83 16.65
N GLY A 32 14.30 -25.67 15.64
CA GLY A 32 13.47 -25.74 14.43
C GLY A 32 14.09 -25.21 13.17
N GLU A 33 15.05 -24.32 13.31
CA GLU A 33 15.68 -23.68 12.18
C GLU A 33 16.47 -24.66 11.34
N TRP A 34 16.58 -24.33 10.05
CA TRP A 34 17.48 -25.02 9.16
C TRP A 34 18.82 -24.30 9.16
N ILE A 35 19.87 -25.09 9.33
CA ILE A 35 21.24 -24.63 9.34
C ILE A 35 22.04 -25.32 8.25
N TRP A 36 23.09 -24.64 7.77
CA TRP A 36 24.14 -25.26 6.99
C TRP A 36 25.24 -25.78 7.90
N THR A 37 25.50 -27.07 7.82
CA THR A 37 26.52 -27.75 8.63
C THR A 37 27.31 -28.76 7.80
N ASP A 38 28.54 -29.02 8.19
CA ASP A 38 29.35 -30.15 7.70
C ASP A 38 29.28 -31.37 8.63
N GLY A 39 28.45 -31.32 9.69
CA GLY A 39 28.37 -32.32 10.75
C GLY A 39 29.31 -32.08 11.94
N ARG A 40 30.13 -31.03 11.91
CA ARG A 40 31.03 -30.63 13.00
C ARG A 40 30.66 -29.26 13.56
N CYS A 41 30.39 -28.30 12.66
CA CYS A 41 30.12 -26.91 13.01
C CYS A 41 28.92 -26.35 12.23
N VAL A 42 28.38 -25.23 12.72
CA VAL A 42 27.36 -24.44 12.01
C VAL A 42 28.03 -23.31 11.25
N TYR A 43 27.80 -23.24 9.94
CA TYR A 43 28.43 -22.29 9.02
C TYR A 43 27.54 -21.12 8.63
N GLY A 44 26.24 -21.23 8.87
CA GLY A 44 25.28 -20.17 8.55
C GLY A 44 23.85 -20.62 8.83
N HIS A 45 23.00 -19.62 9.02
CA HIS A 45 21.56 -19.79 9.04
C HIS A 45 21.05 -19.85 7.58
N GLU A 46 20.06 -20.68 7.24
CA GLU A 46 19.52 -20.79 5.84
C GLU A 46 19.10 -19.43 5.26
N SER A 47 18.69 -18.50 6.14
CA SER A 47 18.36 -17.10 5.82
C SER A 47 19.54 -16.24 5.33
N GLU A 48 20.79 -16.63 5.56
CA GLU A 48 21.97 -15.88 5.13
C GLU A 48 22.33 -16.15 3.64
N GLU A 49 21.83 -17.24 3.05
CA GLU A 49 22.01 -17.54 1.61
C GLU A 49 20.82 -17.08 0.72
N GLY A 50 19.89 -16.33 1.32
CA GLY A 50 18.73 -15.75 0.63
C GLY A 50 17.76 -16.79 0.07
N GLY A 51 17.62 -17.94 0.75
CA GLY A 51 16.42 -18.76 0.67
C GLY A 51 15.31 -18.13 1.51
N SER A 52 14.05 -18.26 1.08
CA SER A 52 12.86 -17.81 1.82
C SER A 52 12.89 -18.39 3.24
N TYR A 53 13.33 -17.59 4.19
CA TYR A 53 13.46 -18.03 5.57
C TYR A 53 12.13 -17.90 6.28
N ILE A 54 11.57 -19.05 6.61
CA ILE A 54 10.41 -19.19 7.48
C ILE A 54 10.91 -19.91 8.75
N PRO A 55 10.93 -19.26 9.92
CA PRO A 55 11.28 -19.92 11.18
C PRO A 55 10.25 -21.03 11.46
N THR A 56 10.66 -22.28 11.33
CA THR A 56 9.70 -23.40 11.28
C THR A 56 9.18 -23.89 12.63
N ASN A 57 9.44 -23.21 13.75
CA ASN A 57 9.07 -23.74 15.07
C ASN A 57 8.35 -22.79 16.04
N VAL A 58 8.00 -21.55 15.67
CA VAL A 58 7.35 -20.62 16.61
C VAL A 58 6.24 -19.78 15.96
N LEU A 59 5.00 -20.15 16.30
CA LEU A 59 3.81 -19.32 16.60
C LEU A 59 3.16 -18.48 15.49
N SER A 60 1.83 -18.55 15.46
CA SER A 60 0.93 -17.59 14.81
C SER A 60 1.43 -16.15 15.03
N GLY A 61 1.39 -15.36 13.97
CA GLY A 61 1.87 -13.98 14.00
C GLY A 61 1.54 -13.25 12.71
N ILE A 62 2.02 -12.01 12.59
CA ILE A 62 1.79 -11.19 11.40
C ILE A 62 3.11 -11.10 10.63
N PRO A 63 3.21 -11.66 9.39
CA PRO A 63 4.35 -11.41 8.53
C PRO A 63 4.52 -9.93 8.27
N ILE A 64 5.77 -9.46 8.33
CA ILE A 64 6.12 -8.10 7.97
C ILE A 64 7.25 -8.13 6.96
N LEU A 65 7.07 -7.45 5.83
CA LEU A 65 8.16 -7.09 4.93
C LEU A 65 8.66 -5.70 5.26
N ARG A 66 9.98 -5.56 5.33
CA ARG A 66 10.65 -4.29 5.57
C ARG A 66 11.65 -3.98 4.47
N ARG A 67 11.54 -2.82 3.83
CA ARG A 67 12.60 -2.24 3.02
C ARG A 67 13.72 -1.71 3.91
N GLU A 68 14.94 -2.18 3.69
CA GLU A 68 16.14 -1.80 4.43
C GLU A 68 17.31 -1.55 3.49
N TRP A 69 18.07 -0.48 3.71
CA TRP A 69 19.28 -0.19 2.94
C TRP A 69 20.49 -0.86 3.57
N LYS A 70 21.21 -1.66 2.79
CA LYS A 70 22.46 -2.30 3.21
C LYS A 70 23.43 -2.34 2.04
N ASP A 71 24.69 -1.99 2.28
CA ASP A 71 25.76 -2.02 1.27
C ASP A 71 25.39 -1.28 -0.04
N ASN A 72 24.75 -0.11 0.09
CA ASN A 72 24.23 0.72 -1.02
C ASN A 72 23.18 0.03 -1.91
N LYS A 73 22.50 -0.99 -1.40
CA LYS A 73 21.38 -1.66 -2.07
C LYS A 73 20.15 -1.69 -1.18
N ALA A 74 18.98 -1.50 -1.77
CA ALA A 74 17.73 -1.82 -1.10
C ALA A 74 17.63 -3.34 -0.97
N LEU A 75 17.32 -3.83 0.22
CA LEU A 75 17.06 -5.23 0.50
C LEU A 75 15.75 -5.36 1.25
N THR A 76 15.04 -6.46 1.00
CA THR A 76 13.87 -6.82 1.78
C THR A 76 14.31 -7.61 3.01
N ARG A 77 13.97 -7.13 4.20
CA ARG A 77 14.09 -7.87 5.44
C ARG A 77 12.75 -8.49 5.80
N TYR A 78 12.76 -9.81 5.97
CA TYR A 78 11.66 -10.55 6.56
C TYR A 78 11.64 -10.32 8.08
N ALA A 79 10.47 -9.97 8.60
CA ALA A 79 10.20 -9.84 10.02
C ALA A 79 8.84 -10.46 10.34
N TYR A 80 8.57 -10.64 11.63
CA TYR A 80 7.24 -11.00 12.11
C TYR A 80 6.92 -10.23 13.38
N TYR A 81 5.65 -9.90 13.54
CA TYR A 81 5.12 -9.35 14.77
C TYR A 81 4.34 -10.42 15.54
N ALA A 82 4.77 -10.71 16.76
CA ALA A 82 4.07 -11.62 17.67
C ALA A 82 4.37 -11.27 19.12
N LYS A 83 3.39 -11.49 20.01
CA LYS A 83 3.54 -11.26 21.46
C LYS A 83 4.06 -9.86 21.79
N GLY A 84 3.54 -8.84 21.12
CA GLY A 84 3.90 -7.44 21.34
C GLY A 84 5.29 -7.04 20.81
N LYS A 85 5.98 -7.89 20.06
CA LYS A 85 7.36 -7.64 19.60
C LYS A 85 7.53 -7.91 18.12
N LEU A 86 8.19 -6.96 17.43
CA LEU A 86 8.72 -7.18 16.09
C LEU A 86 10.04 -7.95 16.19
N ARG A 87 10.20 -8.99 15.39
CA ARG A 87 11.36 -9.87 15.39
C ARG A 87 11.85 -10.07 13.97
N ASN A 88 13.14 -9.81 13.76
CA ASN A 88 13.78 -9.97 12.46
C ASN A 88 14.04 -11.43 12.16
N LEU A 89 13.86 -11.81 10.90
CA LEU A 89 14.04 -13.16 10.42
C LEU A 89 15.29 -13.27 9.52
N GLY A 90 15.48 -12.33 8.61
CA GLY A 90 16.63 -12.34 7.71
C GLY A 90 16.37 -11.51 6.47
N PHE A 91 17.30 -11.54 5.52
CA PHE A 91 17.12 -10.87 4.25
C PHE A 91 16.54 -11.83 3.20
N GLY A 92 15.60 -11.32 2.41
CA GLY A 92 15.05 -11.96 1.23
C GLY A 92 15.68 -11.46 -0.06
N LYS A 93 15.42 -12.20 -1.14
CA LYS A 93 15.78 -11.80 -2.50
C LYS A 93 14.63 -11.08 -3.23
N ASP A 94 13.43 -11.12 -2.66
CA ASP A 94 12.22 -10.62 -3.29
C ASP A 94 12.05 -9.12 -2.98
N GLU A 95 12.09 -8.26 -4.01
CA GLU A 95 11.94 -6.79 -3.92
C GLU A 95 10.51 -6.33 -4.19
N GLU A 96 9.54 -6.89 -3.45
CA GLU A 96 8.14 -6.75 -3.82
C GLU A 96 7.21 -6.48 -2.63
N TRP A 97 6.02 -5.97 -2.93
CA TRP A 97 4.93 -5.87 -1.96
C TRP A 97 4.38 -7.25 -1.64
N MET A 98 3.78 -7.41 -0.46
CA MET A 98 3.17 -8.68 -0.05
C MET A 98 1.71 -8.53 0.32
N VAL A 99 0.93 -9.51 -0.14
CA VAL A 99 -0.42 -9.79 0.32
C VAL A 99 -0.46 -11.20 0.91
N ASN A 100 -1.25 -11.39 1.96
CA ASN A 100 -1.38 -12.67 2.63
C ASN A 100 -2.78 -12.88 3.17
N ARG A 101 -3.22 -14.14 3.24
CA ARG A 101 -4.47 -14.55 3.88
C ARG A 101 -4.47 -16.03 4.25
N GLY A 102 -4.97 -16.33 5.46
CA GLY A 102 -4.98 -17.69 5.98
C GLY A 102 -3.58 -18.29 6.00
N SER A 103 -3.37 -19.35 5.21
CA SER A 103 -2.06 -19.98 5.02
C SER A 103 -1.36 -19.58 3.71
N HIS A 104 -1.88 -18.62 2.96
CA HIS A 104 -1.38 -18.21 1.65
C HIS A 104 -0.73 -16.83 1.69
N PHE A 105 0.28 -16.64 0.84
CA PHE A 105 0.91 -15.34 0.60
C PHE A 105 1.37 -15.22 -0.86
N ALA A 106 1.45 -14.00 -1.36
CA ALA A 106 1.98 -13.68 -2.68
C ALA A 106 2.80 -12.39 -2.63
N PHE A 107 3.78 -12.32 -3.52
CA PHE A 107 4.54 -11.11 -3.79
C PHE A 107 4.08 -10.51 -5.12
N PHE A 108 4.18 -9.19 -5.24
CA PHE A 108 3.91 -8.47 -6.48
C PHE A 108 4.68 -7.15 -6.55
N ASP A 109 4.97 -6.72 -7.76
CA ASP A 109 5.71 -5.50 -8.05
C ASP A 109 4.94 -4.21 -7.71
N ASP A 110 5.58 -3.06 -7.94
CA ASP A 110 5.02 -1.73 -7.71
C ASP A 110 4.11 -1.23 -8.85
N ALA A 111 3.91 -2.02 -9.92
CA ALA A 111 3.01 -1.65 -11.02
C ALA A 111 1.52 -1.72 -10.62
N TYR A 112 1.22 -2.33 -9.47
CA TYR A 112 -0.15 -2.46 -8.95
C TYR A 112 -0.48 -1.40 -7.88
N LEU A 113 -1.65 -0.79 -8.04
CA LEU A 113 -2.24 0.12 -7.06
C LEU A 113 -2.57 -0.57 -5.75
N ASP A 114 -3.03 -1.83 -5.81
CA ASP A 114 -3.38 -2.62 -4.64
C ASP A 114 -3.51 -4.12 -4.96
N ALA A 115 -3.51 -4.95 -3.90
CA ALA A 115 -3.87 -6.36 -4.01
C ALA A 115 -4.57 -6.90 -2.77
N GLU A 116 -5.41 -7.92 -2.98
CA GLU A 116 -6.10 -8.69 -1.95
C GLU A 116 -5.99 -10.19 -2.25
N MET A 117 -6.22 -11.02 -1.24
CA MET A 117 -6.25 -12.47 -1.38
C MET A 117 -7.53 -13.03 -0.77
N ASP A 118 -8.10 -14.08 -1.38
CA ASP A 118 -9.20 -14.85 -0.78
C ASP A 118 -8.69 -16.04 0.06
N GLU A 119 -9.59 -16.73 0.75
CA GLU A 119 -9.24 -17.88 1.60
C GLU A 119 -8.64 -19.06 0.81
N GLN A 120 -8.97 -19.16 -0.48
CA GLN A 120 -8.45 -20.19 -1.39
C GLN A 120 -7.05 -19.87 -1.91
N GLY A 121 -6.56 -18.65 -1.66
CA GLY A 121 -5.26 -18.18 -2.13
C GLY A 121 -5.30 -17.57 -3.52
N ASN A 122 -6.46 -17.23 -4.07
CA ASN A 122 -6.52 -16.45 -5.30
C ASN A 122 -6.12 -15.00 -5.00
N VAL A 123 -5.26 -14.45 -5.85
CA VAL A 123 -4.71 -13.09 -5.72
C VAL A 123 -5.46 -12.16 -6.66
N TYR A 124 -6.06 -11.12 -6.09
CA TYR A 124 -6.73 -10.05 -6.81
C TYR A 124 -5.79 -8.85 -6.87
N THR A 125 -5.49 -8.35 -8.07
CA THR A 125 -4.63 -7.17 -8.25
C THR A 125 -5.37 -6.07 -8.99
N LEU A 126 -5.10 -4.83 -8.61
CA LEU A 126 -5.63 -3.61 -9.22
C LEU A 126 -4.49 -2.87 -9.91
N GLY A 127 -4.54 -2.75 -11.23
CA GLY A 127 -3.53 -2.01 -11.99
C GLY A 127 -3.68 -0.50 -11.85
N TYR A 128 -2.60 0.22 -12.15
CA TYR A 128 -2.61 1.67 -12.31
C TYR A 128 -2.99 2.06 -13.75
N ALA A 129 -3.63 3.22 -13.92
CA ALA A 129 -3.86 3.87 -15.21
C ALA A 129 -3.77 5.38 -15.00
N ASN A 130 -3.34 6.11 -16.01
CA ASN A 130 -3.34 7.56 -15.99
C ASN A 130 -3.49 8.14 -17.38
N VAL A 131 -4.06 9.34 -17.41
CA VAL A 131 -4.10 10.19 -18.59
C VAL A 131 -3.47 11.52 -18.20
N LEU A 132 -2.41 11.90 -18.90
CA LEU A 132 -1.67 13.12 -18.63
C LEU A 132 -1.39 13.79 -19.97
N VAL A 133 -1.93 14.98 -20.15
CA VAL A 133 -1.62 15.82 -21.30
C VAL A 133 -1.13 17.17 -20.78
N ASP A 134 0.07 17.55 -21.19
CA ASP A 134 0.70 18.82 -20.84
C ASP A 134 1.41 19.37 -22.07
N SER A 135 0.79 20.39 -22.67
CA SER A 135 1.31 21.03 -23.88
C SER A 135 2.63 21.77 -23.67
N ILE A 136 2.93 22.23 -22.45
CA ILE A 136 4.16 22.97 -22.14
C ILE A 136 5.36 22.01 -22.16
N THR A 137 5.20 20.85 -21.54
CA THR A 137 6.26 19.83 -21.46
C THR A 137 6.26 18.88 -22.65
N GLY A 138 5.21 18.92 -23.48
CA GLY A 138 5.02 18.01 -24.61
C GLY A 138 4.66 16.58 -24.18
N ILE A 139 4.17 16.41 -22.95
CA ILE A 139 3.78 15.11 -22.42
C ILE A 139 2.35 14.82 -22.90
N GLU A 140 2.18 13.68 -23.57
CA GLU A 140 0.88 13.17 -23.99
C GLU A 140 0.83 11.65 -23.71
N HIS A 141 0.27 11.29 -22.57
CA HIS A 141 0.14 9.91 -22.10
C HIS A 141 -1.34 9.54 -21.99
N HIS A 142 -1.79 8.61 -22.84
CA HIS A 142 -3.15 8.07 -22.83
C HIS A 142 -3.17 6.60 -22.37
N ASN A 143 -2.76 6.35 -21.13
CA ASN A 143 -2.81 5.03 -20.50
C ASN A 143 -3.99 4.95 -19.52
N GLY A 144 -5.17 5.42 -19.94
CA GLY A 144 -6.35 5.59 -19.10
C GLY A 144 -7.10 4.29 -18.76
N ILE A 145 -6.73 3.17 -19.38
CA ILE A 145 -7.39 1.87 -19.18
C ILE A 145 -6.53 1.00 -18.26
N SER A 146 -7.12 0.50 -17.17
CA SER A 146 -6.50 -0.55 -16.35
C SER A 146 -7.48 -1.63 -15.96
N HIS A 147 -6.97 -2.64 -15.25
CA HIS A 147 -7.69 -3.88 -15.03
C HIS A 147 -7.61 -4.34 -13.57
N VAL A 148 -8.68 -5.00 -13.15
CA VAL A 148 -8.65 -5.92 -12.02
C VAL A 148 -8.36 -7.31 -12.55
N ARG A 149 -7.39 -8.00 -11.94
CA ARG A 149 -7.02 -9.37 -12.29
C ARG A 149 -7.22 -10.30 -11.11
N CYS A 150 -7.58 -11.55 -11.39
CA CYS A 150 -7.54 -12.66 -10.45
C CYS A 150 -6.52 -13.69 -10.98
N ASN A 151 -5.44 -13.94 -10.22
CA ASN A 151 -4.33 -14.80 -10.63
C ASN A 151 -3.82 -14.47 -12.05
N GLY A 152 -3.62 -13.18 -12.34
CA GLY A 152 -3.16 -12.69 -13.64
C GLY A 152 -4.24 -12.60 -14.74
N LYS A 153 -5.40 -13.24 -14.57
CA LYS A 153 -6.50 -13.16 -15.54
C LYS A 153 -7.36 -11.92 -15.31
N ILE A 154 -7.59 -11.11 -16.34
CA ILE A 154 -8.49 -9.95 -16.28
C ILE A 154 -9.91 -10.40 -15.94
N ILE A 155 -10.50 -9.78 -14.91
CA ILE A 155 -11.88 -10.01 -14.47
C ILE A 155 -12.75 -8.74 -14.52
N ALA A 156 -12.13 -7.56 -14.47
CA ALA A 156 -12.80 -6.28 -14.68
C ALA A 156 -11.84 -5.28 -15.32
N THR A 157 -12.38 -4.24 -15.94
CA THR A 157 -11.63 -3.14 -16.58
C THR A 157 -12.29 -1.83 -16.20
N TYR A 158 -11.49 -0.79 -16.03
CA TYR A 158 -11.97 0.58 -15.91
C TYR A 158 -11.24 1.47 -16.91
N ASP A 159 -11.91 2.52 -17.36
CA ASP A 159 -11.45 3.42 -18.40
C ASP A 159 -11.70 4.86 -17.93
N LEU A 160 -10.61 5.58 -17.64
CA LEU A 160 -10.65 6.94 -17.13
C LEU A 160 -11.12 7.94 -18.19
N GLU A 161 -10.73 7.76 -19.45
CA GLU A 161 -11.14 8.67 -20.53
C GLU A 161 -12.63 8.52 -20.82
N LYS A 162 -13.14 7.29 -20.78
CA LYS A 162 -14.58 7.04 -20.90
C LYS A 162 -15.37 7.62 -19.71
N ALA A 163 -14.82 7.57 -18.50
CA ALA A 163 -15.52 8.00 -17.29
C ALA A 163 -15.49 9.53 -17.11
N PHE A 164 -14.36 10.18 -17.40
CA PHE A 164 -14.14 11.60 -17.12
C PHE A 164 -14.16 12.46 -18.39
N GLY A 165 -13.97 11.85 -19.57
CA GLY A 165 -13.74 12.55 -20.82
C GLY A 165 -12.31 13.09 -20.89
N THR A 166 -11.75 13.17 -22.09
CA THR A 166 -10.50 13.89 -22.34
C THR A 166 -10.82 15.11 -23.19
N PRO A 167 -10.67 16.34 -22.66
CA PRO A 167 -10.92 17.54 -23.45
C PRO A 167 -9.88 17.65 -24.58
N PRO A 168 -10.22 18.29 -25.71
CA PRO A 168 -9.21 18.65 -26.71
C PRO A 168 -8.22 19.63 -26.08
N VAL A 169 -6.94 19.42 -26.40
CA VAL A 169 -5.80 20.19 -25.91
C VAL A 169 -5.25 20.92 -27.12
N ASP A 170 -5.64 22.19 -27.26
CA ASP A 170 -5.46 22.97 -28.48
C ASP A 170 -4.55 24.20 -28.28
N ASP A 171 -4.29 24.59 -27.03
CA ASP A 171 -3.42 25.71 -26.64
C ASP A 171 -2.16 25.21 -25.89
N PRO A 172 -1.00 25.88 -26.05
CA PRO A 172 0.24 25.54 -25.34
C PRO A 172 0.13 25.57 -23.81
N TYR A 173 -0.91 26.18 -23.22
CA TYR A 173 -1.14 26.23 -21.76
C TYR A 173 -2.26 25.29 -21.29
N ASP A 174 -2.79 24.45 -22.18
CA ASP A 174 -3.78 23.46 -21.82
C ASP A 174 -3.10 22.30 -21.06
N HIS A 175 -3.73 21.88 -19.96
CA HIS A 175 -3.29 20.76 -19.13
C HIS A 175 -4.47 19.87 -18.76
N TYR A 176 -4.26 18.56 -18.83
CA TYR A 176 -5.21 17.55 -18.42
C TYR A 176 -4.50 16.49 -17.58
N THR A 177 -5.08 16.13 -16.44
CA THR A 177 -4.60 15.03 -15.60
C THR A 177 -5.80 14.24 -15.10
N CYS A 178 -5.79 12.94 -15.29
CA CYS A 178 -6.70 12.01 -14.65
C CYS A 178 -5.93 10.78 -14.19
N GLN A 179 -5.77 10.62 -12.88
CA GLN A 179 -5.02 9.50 -12.32
C GLN A 179 -5.54 9.09 -10.93
N PRO A 180 -5.45 7.80 -10.58
CA PRO A 180 -5.64 7.34 -9.22
C PRO A 180 -4.53 7.86 -8.32
N LEU A 181 -4.93 8.54 -7.24
CA LEU A 181 -4.07 8.77 -6.07
C LEU A 181 -3.97 7.49 -5.23
N GLU A 182 -5.06 6.72 -5.18
CA GLU A 182 -5.14 5.50 -4.41
C GLU A 182 -6.16 4.52 -4.99
N GLY A 183 -5.99 3.23 -4.73
CA GLY A 183 -6.95 2.20 -5.08
C GLY A 183 -7.08 1.13 -4.01
N ARG A 184 -8.23 0.46 -4.01
CA ARG A 184 -8.50 -0.74 -3.22
C ARG A 184 -9.21 -1.78 -4.03
N VAL A 185 -8.82 -3.04 -3.85
CA VAL A 185 -9.51 -4.21 -4.38
C VAL A 185 -9.85 -5.17 -3.25
N ASP A 186 -11.02 -5.82 -3.35
CA ASP A 186 -11.44 -6.84 -2.40
C ASP A 186 -11.28 -8.28 -2.92
N GLN A 187 -11.58 -9.24 -2.05
CA GLN A 187 -11.52 -10.68 -2.32
C GLN A 187 -12.51 -11.19 -3.39
N GLN A 188 -13.31 -10.31 -3.99
CA GLN A 188 -14.27 -10.59 -5.06
C GLN A 188 -13.93 -9.84 -6.35
N GLY A 189 -12.83 -9.07 -6.35
CA GLY A 189 -12.42 -8.25 -7.48
C GLY A 189 -13.22 -6.95 -7.64
N ARG A 190 -14.02 -6.55 -6.63
CA ARG A 190 -14.62 -5.22 -6.60
C ARG A 190 -13.55 -4.22 -6.19
N PHE A 191 -13.58 -3.04 -6.78
CA PHE A 191 -12.57 -2.02 -6.54
C PHE A 191 -13.18 -0.65 -6.28
N LYS A 192 -12.40 0.22 -5.64
CA LYS A 192 -12.71 1.65 -5.48
C LYS A 192 -11.41 2.44 -5.61
N LEU A 193 -11.45 3.54 -6.36
CA LEU A 193 -10.32 4.42 -6.66
C LEU A 193 -10.58 5.80 -6.07
N LEU A 194 -9.55 6.42 -5.51
CA LEU A 194 -9.51 7.86 -5.25
C LEU A 194 -8.79 8.51 -6.45
N ILE A 195 -9.51 9.32 -7.22
CA ILE A 195 -9.01 9.93 -8.46
C ILE A 195 -8.72 11.40 -8.24
N TRP A 196 -7.58 11.85 -8.75
CA TRP A 196 -7.30 13.26 -9.02
C TRP A 196 -7.58 13.53 -10.50
N HIS A 197 -8.48 14.48 -10.75
CA HIS A 197 -8.87 14.91 -12.08
C HIS A 197 -8.73 16.43 -12.20
N GLN A 198 -7.87 16.90 -13.09
CA GLN A 198 -7.60 18.31 -13.32
C GLN A 198 -7.71 18.63 -14.81
N VAL A 199 -8.35 19.76 -15.11
CA VAL A 199 -8.42 20.35 -16.44
C VAL A 199 -8.06 21.81 -16.32
N SER A 200 -7.11 22.28 -17.12
CA SER A 200 -6.80 23.70 -17.29
C SER A 200 -6.79 23.97 -18.77
N ARG A 201 -7.53 24.98 -19.23
CA ARG A 201 -7.56 25.32 -20.65
C ARG A 201 -7.82 26.79 -20.95
N LYS A 202 -7.36 27.22 -22.11
CA LYS A 202 -7.71 28.52 -22.68
C LYS A 202 -8.82 28.37 -23.73
N LEU A 203 -9.82 29.23 -23.66
CA LEU A 203 -10.89 29.32 -24.65
C LEU A 203 -10.53 30.30 -25.77
N TRP A 204 -11.26 30.21 -26.88
CA TRP A 204 -11.03 31.02 -28.09
C TRP A 204 -11.16 32.54 -27.86
N ASP A 205 -11.90 32.96 -26.85
CA ASP A 205 -12.10 34.36 -26.45
C ASP A 205 -11.03 34.87 -25.48
N GLY A 206 -10.03 34.05 -25.17
CA GLY A 206 -8.96 34.37 -24.22
C GLY A 206 -9.29 34.02 -22.76
N THR A 207 -10.51 33.57 -22.46
CA THR A 207 -10.89 33.12 -21.12
C THR A 207 -10.10 31.87 -20.73
N TRP A 208 -9.52 31.87 -19.54
CA TRP A 208 -8.85 30.71 -18.97
C TRP A 208 -9.75 30.04 -17.93
N ILE A 209 -9.89 28.73 -18.03
CA ILE A 209 -10.70 27.92 -17.11
C ILE A 209 -9.81 26.82 -16.53
N SER A 210 -9.78 26.72 -15.21
CA SER A 210 -9.18 25.61 -14.49
C SER A 210 -10.22 24.95 -13.60
N SER A 211 -10.21 23.62 -13.56
CA SER A 211 -11.02 22.82 -12.65
C SER A 211 -10.19 21.70 -12.07
N GLU A 212 -10.34 21.46 -10.78
CA GLU A 212 -9.70 20.38 -10.04
C GLU A 212 -10.76 19.63 -9.25
N ARG A 213 -10.76 18.31 -9.37
CA ARG A 213 -11.72 17.44 -8.71
C ARG A 213 -10.99 16.27 -8.07
N HIS A 214 -11.39 15.97 -6.83
CA HIS A 214 -11.05 14.73 -6.17
C HIS A 214 -12.33 13.93 -5.99
N VAL A 215 -12.35 12.71 -6.52
CA VAL A 215 -13.56 11.89 -6.56
C VAL A 215 -13.24 10.46 -6.18
N VAL A 216 -14.25 9.75 -5.70
CA VAL A 216 -14.18 8.32 -5.52
C VAL A 216 -14.92 7.62 -6.65
N PHE A 217 -14.27 6.65 -7.28
CA PHE A 217 -14.75 5.97 -8.48
C PHE A 217 -14.74 4.45 -8.31
N ASP A 218 -15.86 3.78 -8.59
CA ASP A 218 -16.01 2.31 -8.45
C ASP A 218 -16.08 1.57 -9.80
N GLY A 219 -15.76 2.26 -10.90
CA GLY A 219 -15.93 1.76 -12.26
C GLY A 219 -17.22 2.23 -12.94
N THR A 220 -18.21 2.68 -12.17
CA THR A 220 -19.51 3.16 -12.70
C THR A 220 -19.90 4.51 -12.12
N ASN A 221 -19.85 4.64 -10.80
CA ASN A 221 -20.26 5.83 -10.07
C ASN A 221 -19.07 6.73 -9.77
N ILE A 222 -19.27 8.03 -9.95
CA ILE A 222 -18.32 9.08 -9.58
C ILE A 222 -18.92 9.84 -8.40
N GLU A 223 -18.36 9.64 -7.22
CA GLU A 223 -18.75 10.30 -5.97
C GLU A 223 -17.79 11.47 -5.72
N PRO A 224 -18.24 12.73 -5.85
CA PRO A 224 -17.36 13.87 -5.67
C PRO A 224 -17.01 14.05 -4.18
N TRP A 225 -15.73 14.27 -3.90
CA TRP A 225 -15.25 14.58 -2.57
C TRP A 225 -14.84 16.06 -2.45
N SER A 226 -14.18 16.61 -3.47
CA SER A 226 -13.99 18.06 -3.60
C SER A 226 -13.93 18.49 -5.06
N GLU A 227 -14.38 19.71 -5.32
CA GLU A 227 -14.39 20.32 -6.64
C GLU A 227 -14.03 21.81 -6.50
N GLU A 228 -13.10 22.26 -7.32
CA GLU A 228 -12.65 23.65 -7.37
C GLU A 228 -12.62 24.09 -8.83
N SER A 229 -13.05 25.31 -9.09
CA SER A 229 -13.04 25.88 -10.44
C SER A 229 -12.65 27.34 -10.38
N GLU A 230 -11.71 27.71 -11.22
CA GLU A 230 -11.23 29.06 -11.41
C GLU A 230 -11.46 29.46 -12.86
N THR A 231 -11.93 30.68 -13.07
CA THR A 231 -12.09 31.25 -14.40
C THR A 231 -11.55 32.66 -14.39
N SER A 232 -10.73 33.01 -15.38
CA SER A 232 -10.20 34.36 -15.56
C SER A 232 -10.37 34.83 -16.98
N TRP A 233 -10.86 36.05 -17.16
CA TRP A 233 -11.14 36.65 -18.46
C TRP A 233 -10.84 38.15 -18.44
N GLU A 234 -10.65 38.75 -19.61
CA GLU A 234 -10.50 40.20 -19.73
C GLU A 234 -11.87 40.85 -19.91
N ASP A 235 -12.16 41.89 -19.12
CA ASP A 235 -13.38 42.67 -19.28
C ASP A 235 -13.32 43.44 -20.60
N PRO A 236 -14.28 43.26 -21.52
CA PRO A 236 -14.21 43.87 -22.86
C PRO A 236 -14.41 45.39 -22.84
N VAL A 237 -14.88 45.97 -21.74
CA VAL A 237 -15.13 47.40 -21.58
C VAL A 237 -13.95 48.08 -20.87
N THR A 238 -13.42 47.47 -19.81
CA THR A 238 -12.36 48.07 -19.00
C THR A 238 -10.95 47.59 -19.36
N GLY A 239 -10.81 46.45 -20.04
CA GLY A 239 -9.53 45.78 -20.27
C GLY A 239 -8.93 45.13 -19.00
N GLU A 240 -9.67 45.13 -17.88
CA GLU A 240 -9.19 44.55 -16.63
C GLU A 240 -9.42 43.04 -16.58
N THR A 241 -8.47 42.30 -16.02
CA THR A 241 -8.65 40.86 -15.80
C THR A 241 -9.60 40.62 -14.62
N GLN A 242 -10.75 40.01 -14.92
CA GLN A 242 -11.71 39.52 -13.94
C GLN A 242 -11.40 38.07 -13.58
N ARG A 243 -11.78 37.66 -12.36
CA ARG A 243 -11.61 36.29 -11.87
C ARG A 243 -12.83 35.84 -11.09
N SER A 244 -13.29 34.62 -11.34
CA SER A 244 -14.27 33.92 -10.52
C SER A 244 -13.67 32.64 -9.96
N HIS A 245 -14.00 32.35 -8.71
CA HIS A 245 -13.56 31.15 -8.02
C HIS A 245 -14.76 30.50 -7.35
N THR A 246 -14.98 29.22 -7.64
CA THR A 246 -15.99 28.39 -6.98
C THR A 246 -15.33 27.19 -6.37
N LYS A 247 -15.77 26.83 -5.17
CA LYS A 247 -15.27 25.67 -4.46
C LYS A 247 -16.40 24.95 -3.73
N TRP A 248 -16.40 23.64 -3.84
CA TRP A 248 -17.29 22.74 -3.13
C TRP A 248 -16.49 21.60 -2.50
N ILE A 249 -16.89 21.20 -1.30
CA ILE A 249 -16.33 20.03 -0.59
C ILE A 249 -17.51 19.25 -0.06
N ALA A 250 -17.44 17.91 -0.14
CA ALA A 250 -18.43 17.04 0.45
C ALA A 250 -18.55 17.29 1.97
N PRO A 251 -19.71 17.06 2.58
CA PRO A 251 -19.86 17.17 4.03
C PRO A 251 -18.82 16.33 4.77
N ASP A 252 -18.35 16.80 5.92
CA ASP A 252 -17.31 16.13 6.68
C ASP A 252 -17.68 14.67 6.96
N TYR A 253 -16.74 13.77 6.66
CA TYR A 253 -16.90 12.33 6.84
C TYR A 253 -18.07 11.70 6.08
N SER A 254 -18.58 12.32 5.02
CA SER A 254 -19.67 11.76 4.20
C SER A 254 -19.21 10.70 3.20
N VAL A 255 -17.96 10.77 2.75
CA VAL A 255 -17.42 9.88 1.72
C VAL A 255 -16.71 8.69 2.37
N ARG A 256 -17.16 7.47 2.04
CA ARG A 256 -16.56 6.20 2.51
C ARG A 256 -15.50 5.71 1.53
N PHE A 257 -14.30 5.42 2.03
CA PHE A 257 -13.24 4.76 1.27
C PHE A 257 -12.83 3.44 1.92
N PRO A 258 -12.83 2.31 1.20
CA PRO A 258 -12.58 0.99 1.80
C PRO A 258 -11.14 0.82 2.28
N ILE A 259 -10.95 -0.11 3.23
CA ILE A 259 -9.64 -0.64 3.61
C ILE A 259 -9.61 -2.12 3.21
N TYR A 260 -10.07 -3.04 4.07
CA TYR A 260 -10.31 -4.45 3.78
C TYR A 260 -11.19 -5.07 4.87
N ASP A 261 -11.72 -6.28 4.65
CA ASP A 261 -12.60 -6.99 5.58
C ASP A 261 -13.82 -6.17 6.05
N GLY A 262 -14.34 -5.29 5.19
CA GLY A 262 -15.47 -4.42 5.52
C GLY A 262 -15.10 -3.16 6.32
N MET A 263 -13.83 -3.02 6.74
CA MET A 263 -13.35 -1.76 7.32
C MET A 263 -13.28 -0.66 6.27
N TYR A 264 -13.51 0.57 6.70
CA TYR A 264 -13.45 1.75 5.84
C TYR A 264 -13.00 2.98 6.63
N MET A 265 -12.46 3.95 5.92
CA MET A 265 -12.21 5.29 6.45
C MET A 265 -13.23 6.28 5.90
N LEU A 266 -13.54 7.31 6.68
CA LEU A 266 -14.32 8.44 6.19
C LEU A 266 -13.39 9.58 5.82
N LEU A 267 -13.52 10.06 4.59
CA LEU A 267 -12.66 11.13 4.09
C LEU A 267 -13.07 12.47 4.76
N PRO A 268 -12.10 13.22 5.33
CA PRO A 268 -12.38 14.49 5.97
C PRO A 268 -12.73 15.56 4.93
N SER A 269 -13.53 16.56 5.29
CA SER A 269 -13.81 17.72 4.43
C SER A 269 -12.75 18.84 4.55
N ASP A 270 -11.54 18.51 4.99
CA ASP A 270 -10.46 19.47 5.20
C ASP A 270 -9.92 20.00 3.85
N ARG A 271 -9.42 21.23 3.81
CA ARG A 271 -8.87 21.90 2.62
C ARG A 271 -7.44 21.47 2.30
N ASP A 272 -6.71 21.00 3.30
CA ASP A 272 -5.26 20.83 3.21
C ASP A 272 -4.81 19.47 2.67
N PHE A 273 -5.70 18.50 2.45
CA PHE A 273 -5.32 17.15 1.98
C PHE A 273 -4.54 17.13 0.65
N ARG A 274 -4.58 18.24 -0.11
CA ARG A 274 -3.88 18.39 -1.40
C ARG A 274 -2.37 18.55 -1.25
N LEU A 275 -1.89 18.95 -0.08
CA LEU A 275 -0.47 19.02 0.21
C LEU A 275 0.00 17.64 0.63
N SER A 276 1.04 17.12 -0.03
CA SER A 276 1.64 15.81 0.28
C SER A 276 2.10 15.65 1.74
N SER A 277 2.21 16.76 2.49
CA SER A 277 2.58 16.82 3.91
C SER A 277 1.40 17.03 4.86
N SER A 278 0.20 17.30 4.35
CA SER A 278 -0.97 17.52 5.19
C SER A 278 -1.46 16.21 5.80
N ARG A 279 -1.91 16.31 7.05
CA ARG A 279 -2.47 15.20 7.80
C ARG A 279 -3.83 15.63 8.30
N CYS A 280 -4.82 14.77 8.07
CA CYS A 280 -6.17 15.02 8.51
C CYS A 280 -6.58 13.89 9.46
N GLY A 281 -7.27 14.26 10.54
CA GLY A 281 -7.82 13.31 11.49
C GLY A 281 -8.90 12.46 10.84
N THR A 282 -8.51 11.27 10.39
CA THR A 282 -9.31 10.37 9.57
C THR A 282 -9.87 9.26 10.46
N PRO A 283 -11.20 9.23 10.69
CA PRO A 283 -11.82 8.17 11.46
C PRO A 283 -11.94 6.90 10.63
N ILE A 284 -11.62 5.78 11.28
CA ILE A 284 -11.70 4.44 10.68
C ILE A 284 -12.74 3.63 11.44
N TYR A 285 -13.59 2.97 10.68
CA TYR A 285 -14.69 2.16 11.15
C TYR A 285 -14.48 0.70 10.77
N GLY A 286 -15.00 -0.17 11.63
CA GLY A 286 -15.09 -1.60 11.37
C GLY A 286 -16.24 -1.97 10.45
N ALA A 287 -16.38 -3.27 10.21
CA ALA A 287 -17.42 -3.81 9.36
C ALA A 287 -18.83 -3.71 9.98
N GLN A 288 -18.94 -3.40 11.27
CA GLN A 288 -20.19 -3.21 12.00
C GLN A 288 -20.47 -1.72 12.29
N ASP A 289 -19.87 -0.81 11.51
CA ASP A 289 -19.96 0.65 11.65
C ASP A 289 -19.52 1.15 13.05
N GLU A 290 -18.66 0.40 13.75
CA GLU A 290 -18.06 0.81 15.01
C GLU A 290 -16.78 1.63 14.78
N LEU A 291 -16.61 2.75 15.49
CA LEU A 291 -15.38 3.55 15.40
C LEU A 291 -14.22 2.78 16.03
N ILE A 292 -13.22 2.43 15.23
CA ILE A 292 -12.01 1.71 15.67
C ILE A 292 -10.97 2.70 16.20
N MET A 293 -10.69 3.75 15.43
CA MET A 293 -9.65 4.73 15.72
C MET A 293 -9.85 6.01 14.90
N LYS A 294 -9.14 7.08 15.30
CA LYS A 294 -8.96 8.29 14.49
C LYS A 294 -7.46 8.53 14.37
N ILE A 295 -6.94 8.51 13.14
CA ILE A 295 -5.51 8.68 12.87
C ILE A 295 -5.27 9.90 12.00
N ASP A 296 -4.17 10.61 12.25
CA ASP A 296 -3.74 11.70 11.39
C ASP A 296 -2.95 11.11 10.22
N THR A 297 -3.60 11.04 9.05
CA THR A 297 -3.02 10.48 7.83
C THR A 297 -3.35 11.35 6.62
N HIS A 298 -2.62 11.15 5.54
CA HIS A 298 -2.94 11.74 4.26
C HIS A 298 -4.19 11.06 3.70
N ALA A 299 -5.14 11.82 3.16
CA ALA A 299 -6.44 11.26 2.76
C ALA A 299 -6.38 10.33 1.52
N GLY A 300 -5.32 10.44 0.71
CA GLY A 300 -4.94 9.43 -0.30
C GLY A 300 -3.78 8.54 0.14
N GLY A 301 -3.46 8.53 1.43
CA GLY A 301 -2.42 7.72 2.01
C GLY A 301 -2.94 6.31 2.29
N ARG A 302 -2.17 5.30 1.84
CA ARG A 302 -2.50 3.91 2.13
C ARG A 302 -2.52 3.63 3.60
N VAL A 303 -3.63 3.06 4.10
CA VAL A 303 -3.83 2.59 5.47
C VAL A 303 -4.25 1.12 5.46
N ASN A 304 -3.59 0.31 6.29
CA ASN A 304 -3.85 -1.11 6.52
C ASN A 304 -3.89 -1.39 8.03
N ILE A 305 -4.87 -2.17 8.50
CA ILE A 305 -5.11 -2.33 9.96
C ILE A 305 -5.32 -3.79 10.34
N CYS A 306 -4.45 -4.35 11.17
CA CYS A 306 -4.66 -5.69 11.72
C CYS A 306 -5.08 -5.60 13.18
N PRO A 307 -6.24 -6.15 13.59
CA PRO A 307 -6.55 -6.33 15.00
C PRO A 307 -5.54 -7.28 15.65
N LEU A 308 -5.08 -6.91 16.85
CA LEU A 308 -4.18 -7.72 17.67
C LEU A 308 -4.95 -8.38 18.81
N ASP A 309 -5.46 -7.56 19.71
CA ASP A 309 -6.25 -7.89 20.89
C ASP A 309 -7.29 -6.77 21.06
N GLN A 310 -8.17 -6.86 22.08
CA GLN A 310 -9.18 -5.83 22.33
C GLN A 310 -8.54 -4.43 22.46
N GLY A 311 -8.93 -3.52 21.56
CA GLY A 311 -8.44 -2.14 21.54
C GLY A 311 -7.01 -1.95 21.03
N LYS A 312 -6.36 -3.00 20.50
CA LYS A 312 -4.99 -2.95 19.98
C LYS A 312 -4.93 -3.34 18.51
N TYR A 313 -4.21 -2.55 17.72
CA TYR A 313 -4.09 -2.77 16.28
C TYR A 313 -2.68 -2.51 15.79
N LEU A 314 -2.21 -3.28 14.82
CA LEU A 314 -1.12 -2.83 13.96
C LEU A 314 -1.70 -1.99 12.85
N VAL A 315 -1.05 -0.86 12.59
CA VAL A 315 -1.44 0.05 11.52
C VAL A 315 -0.24 0.28 10.62
N SER A 316 -0.36 -0.07 9.35
CA SER A 316 0.58 0.37 8.33
C SER A 316 -0.02 1.55 7.59
N MET A 317 0.70 2.67 7.53
CA MET A 317 0.23 3.84 6.83
C MET A 317 1.33 4.58 6.08
N VAL A 318 1.00 5.28 5.00
CA VAL A 318 1.90 6.22 4.35
C VAL A 318 1.74 7.60 5.00
N PRO A 319 2.73 8.10 5.75
CA PRO A 319 2.61 9.37 6.49
C PRO A 319 2.71 10.62 5.61
N SER A 320 3.18 10.46 4.37
CA SER A 320 3.24 11.49 3.32
C SER A 320 3.36 10.81 1.96
N SER A 321 2.46 11.09 1.01
CA SER A 321 2.62 10.62 -0.37
C SER A 321 3.32 11.71 -1.18
N ILE A 322 4.65 11.68 -1.21
CA ILE A 322 5.34 12.30 -2.34
C ILE A 322 5.25 11.25 -3.46
N LEU A 323 4.63 11.66 -4.57
CA LEU A 323 4.43 10.84 -5.77
C LEU A 323 5.68 9.96 -6.02
N TRP A 324 5.46 8.65 -6.20
CA TRP A 324 6.46 7.65 -6.59
C TRP A 324 7.44 7.12 -5.52
N ASN A 325 7.37 7.56 -4.26
CA ASN A 325 8.16 6.94 -3.18
C ASN A 325 7.29 6.55 -1.98
N GLU A 326 6.37 5.62 -2.22
CA GLU A 326 5.52 5.06 -1.16
C GLU A 326 6.33 4.11 -0.27
N THR A 327 6.82 4.63 0.85
CA THR A 327 7.37 3.80 1.91
C THR A 327 6.42 3.87 3.10
N SER A 328 5.56 2.86 3.27
CA SER A 328 4.66 2.82 4.42
C SER A 328 5.46 2.64 5.72
N GLU A 329 4.98 3.25 6.80
CA GLU A 329 5.49 3.04 8.15
C GLU A 329 4.52 2.11 8.90
N LEU A 330 5.04 1.38 9.88
CA LEU A 330 4.28 0.46 10.73
C LEU A 330 4.21 1.03 12.15
N TYR A 331 3.02 1.01 12.72
CA TYR A 331 2.68 1.55 14.02
C TYR A 331 1.89 0.54 14.86
N LEU A 332 1.96 0.69 16.18
CA LEU A 332 1.04 0.08 17.14
C LEU A 332 0.03 1.14 17.59
N TRP A 333 -1.25 0.88 17.41
CA TRP A 333 -2.33 1.63 18.03
C TRP A 333 -2.78 0.93 19.31
N GLU A 334 -2.70 1.64 20.44
CA GLU A 334 -3.12 1.15 21.75
C GLU A 334 -3.54 2.36 22.61
N GLU A 335 -4.71 2.29 23.26
CA GLU A 335 -5.20 3.32 24.19
C GLU A 335 -5.22 4.74 23.59
N GLY A 336 -5.60 4.87 22.32
CA GLY A 336 -5.66 6.16 21.63
C GLY A 336 -4.30 6.72 21.19
N LYS A 337 -3.22 5.96 21.34
CA LYS A 337 -1.86 6.37 20.98
C LYS A 337 -1.34 5.54 19.83
N LEU A 338 -0.75 6.23 18.86
CA LEU A 338 -0.07 5.63 17.72
C LEU A 338 1.45 5.65 17.97
N THR A 339 2.04 4.48 18.18
CA THR A 339 3.48 4.31 18.47
C THR A 339 4.20 3.74 17.27
N HIS A 340 5.18 4.46 16.73
CA HIS A 340 5.96 4.01 15.58
C HIS A 340 6.81 2.78 15.92
N LEU A 341 6.74 1.74 15.08
CA LEU A 341 7.50 0.49 15.23
C LEU A 341 8.62 0.37 14.18
N MET A 342 8.34 0.73 12.93
CA MET A 342 9.24 0.42 11.82
C MET A 342 8.95 1.27 10.58
N ARG A 343 10.01 1.70 9.88
CA ARG A 343 9.92 2.28 8.52
C ARG A 343 10.06 1.21 7.45
N GLY A 344 9.41 1.40 6.30
CA GLY A 344 9.60 0.53 5.14
C GLY A 344 8.69 -0.67 5.08
N CYS A 345 7.49 -0.61 5.66
CA CYS A 345 6.54 -1.70 5.59
C CYS A 345 6.06 -1.91 4.13
N LEU A 346 6.31 -3.10 3.58
CA LEU A 346 5.88 -3.48 2.22
C LEU A 346 4.65 -4.40 2.24
N ASN A 347 3.87 -4.36 3.31
CA ASN A 347 2.63 -5.11 3.44
C ASN A 347 1.46 -4.34 2.82
N ARG A 348 0.74 -4.99 1.92
CA ARG A 348 -0.50 -4.47 1.32
C ARG A 348 -1.71 -4.89 2.11
N ARG A 349 -1.59 -5.99 2.85
CA ARG A 349 -2.51 -6.38 3.91
C ARG A 349 -1.69 -6.75 5.15
N LEU A 350 -2.20 -6.38 6.32
CA LEU A 350 -1.65 -6.84 7.59
C LEU A 350 -2.59 -7.93 8.10
N ARG A 351 -2.24 -9.20 7.91
CA ARG A 351 -3.07 -10.29 8.42
C ARG A 351 -2.26 -11.21 9.32
N ARG A 352 -2.89 -11.65 10.41
CA ARG A 352 -2.38 -12.75 11.21
C ARG A 352 -2.42 -14.02 10.36
N MET A 353 -1.33 -14.78 10.38
CA MET A 353 -1.28 -16.10 9.80
C MET A 353 -1.01 -17.13 10.89
N ASP A 354 -1.77 -18.21 10.84
CA ASP A 354 -1.60 -19.33 11.73
C ASP A 354 -0.49 -20.23 11.21
N HIS A 355 0.46 -20.56 12.09
CA HIS A 355 1.59 -21.45 11.81
C HIS A 355 2.42 -21.04 10.58
N LEU A 356 3.45 -20.22 10.81
CA LEU A 356 4.46 -19.83 9.81
C LEU A 356 4.90 -20.98 8.88
N GLY A 357 5.15 -22.18 9.43
CA GLY A 357 5.57 -23.36 8.67
C GLY A 357 4.53 -23.98 7.72
N LYS A 358 3.31 -23.44 7.65
CA LYS A 358 2.25 -23.86 6.72
C LYS A 358 2.02 -22.86 5.58
N TRP A 359 2.85 -21.83 5.48
CA TRP A 359 2.69 -20.81 4.46
C TRP A 359 2.94 -21.39 3.07
N LYS A 360 1.98 -21.19 2.19
CA LYS A 360 2.03 -21.60 0.80
C LYS A 360 2.11 -20.34 -0.04
N LYS A 361 3.15 -20.24 -0.88
CA LYS A 361 3.18 -19.21 -1.91
C LYS A 361 2.01 -19.51 -2.86
N ALA A 362 1.02 -18.63 -2.86
CA ALA A 362 0.01 -18.60 -3.92
C ALA A 362 0.72 -18.16 -5.21
N GLY A 363 0.27 -18.65 -6.36
CA GLY A 363 0.90 -18.36 -7.65
C GLY A 363 1.25 -16.87 -7.78
N GLY A 364 2.50 -16.60 -8.17
CA GLY A 364 2.95 -15.25 -8.53
C GLY A 364 2.56 -14.97 -9.97
N VAL A 365 2.12 -13.73 -10.23
CA VAL A 365 2.04 -13.20 -11.59
C VAL A 365 3.45 -13.08 -12.16
#